data_AF-A0A2S8FVM7-F1
#
_entry.id   AF-A0A2S8FVM7-F1
#
_cell.length_a   1.000
_cell.length_b   1.000
_cell.length_c   1.000
_cell.angle_alpha   90.00
_cell.angle_beta   90.00
_cell.angle_gamma   90.00
#
_symmetry.space_group_name_H-M   'P 1'
#
loop_
_entity.id
_entity.type
_entity.pdbx_description
1 polymer ?
#
loop_
_entity_poly.entity_id
_entity_poly.type
_entity_poly.pdbx_seq_one_letter_code
_entity_poly.pdbx_strand_id
1 'polypeptide(L)'
;MNVELMQIVEQVVRPVCALKVTKLRMREDLYCQLEQIYQEEAVREGAPLERALELAKARFGAPELLREELQRTVMVSERIWATADQWFLRRKEEEPLVRFAIRVGWHIGAAVLLYFGVLLSTALWWHQEGVPAPIWVWLIVASVLCAIEGFVLTLLGNYALNNFEWTERDVRLARPMLFLGMSLLAGLSMGAAEVLQIYIVAGRFWHASYWDPFLLVLAMSSVIFAVVLYLRARQDIRFRPWSQIKLQAE
;
A
#
# COMPACT_ATOMS: atom_id res chain seq x y z
N MET A 1 11.90 22.78 -3.13
CA MET A 1 12.08 22.44 -1.71
C MET A 1 13.57 22.37 -1.43
N ASN A 2 14.03 22.94 -0.33
CA ASN A 2 15.44 22.85 0.08
C ASN A 2 15.72 21.43 0.61
N VAL A 3 16.64 20.71 -0.04
CA VAL A 3 16.96 19.30 0.25
C VAL A 3 17.48 19.11 1.67
N GLU A 4 18.24 20.07 2.20
CA GLU A 4 18.83 19.99 3.55
C GLU A 4 17.74 20.10 4.63
N LEU A 5 16.77 21.00 4.44
CA LEU A 5 15.60 21.10 5.33
C LEU A 5 14.78 19.80 5.29
N MET A 6 14.59 19.22 4.11
CA MET A 6 13.87 17.96 3.99
C MET A 6 14.61 16.79 4.68
N GLN A 7 15.95 16.77 4.66
CA GLN A 7 16.75 15.77 5.38
C GLN A 7 16.50 15.84 6.89
N ILE A 8 16.52 17.04 7.48
CA ILE A 8 16.24 17.24 8.91
C ILE A 8 14.84 16.72 9.26
N VAL A 9 13.82 17.09 8.48
CA VAL A 9 12.45 16.62 8.71
C VAL A 9 12.34 15.10 8.57
N GLU A 10 13.00 14.51 7.57
CA GLU A 10 12.95 13.06 7.34
C GLU A 10 13.66 12.28 8.47
N GLN A 11 14.71 12.82 9.11
CA GLN A 11 15.32 12.22 10.30
C GLN A 11 14.34 12.13 11.48
N VAL A 12 13.44 13.10 11.63
CA VAL A 12 12.40 13.09 12.67
C VAL A 12 11.27 12.13 12.31
N VAL A 13 10.72 12.24 11.08
CA VAL A 13 9.46 11.57 10.71
C VAL A 13 9.66 10.12 10.23
N ARG A 14 10.79 9.77 9.60
CA ARG A 14 11.04 8.40 9.08
C ARG A 14 10.91 7.30 10.13
N PRO A 15 11.37 7.44 11.39
CA PRO A 15 11.18 6.40 12.41
C PRO A 15 9.78 6.38 13.04
N VAL A 16 8.94 7.40 12.84
CA VAL A 16 7.58 7.42 13.42
C VAL A 16 6.73 6.30 12.82
N CYS A 17 6.13 5.49 13.70
CA CYS A 17 5.20 4.41 13.37
C CYS A 17 3.81 4.98 13.05
N ALA A 18 3.63 5.53 11.85
CA ALA A 18 2.34 6.02 11.36
C ALA A 18 2.12 5.57 9.90
N LEU A 19 0.88 5.67 9.42
CA LEU A 19 0.56 5.35 8.02
C LEU A 19 1.23 6.34 7.08
N LYS A 20 1.48 5.92 5.83
CA LYS A 20 2.15 6.75 4.82
C LYS A 20 1.51 8.14 4.71
N VAL A 21 0.18 8.22 4.62
CA VAL A 21 -0.55 9.48 4.49
C VAL A 21 -0.31 10.41 5.69
N THR A 22 -0.37 9.88 6.91
CA THR A 22 -0.10 10.64 8.13
C THR A 22 1.34 11.14 8.17
N LYS A 23 2.31 10.29 7.80
CA LYS A 23 3.72 10.70 7.71
C LYS A 23 3.96 11.78 6.66
N LEU A 24 3.24 11.75 5.54
CA LEU A 24 3.32 12.81 4.54
C LEU A 24 2.86 14.14 5.12
N ARG A 25 1.72 14.15 5.80
CA ARG A 25 1.22 15.35 6.46
C ARG A 25 2.21 15.88 7.50
N MET A 26 2.75 15.00 8.35
CA MET A 26 3.79 15.38 9.33
C MET A 26 5.02 15.99 8.65
N ARG A 27 5.47 15.43 7.52
CA ARG A 27 6.59 15.99 6.75
C ARG A 27 6.28 17.36 6.17
N GLU A 28 5.10 17.52 5.56
CA GLU A 28 4.66 18.78 4.97
C GLU A 28 4.54 19.87 6.05
N ASP A 29 3.91 19.55 7.19
CA ASP A 29 3.71 20.47 8.31
C ASP A 29 5.05 20.90 8.93
N LEU A 30 5.94 19.95 9.23
CA LEU A 30 7.26 20.24 9.81
C LEU A 30 8.20 20.96 8.83
N TYR A 31 8.13 20.63 7.55
CA TYR A 31 8.90 21.32 6.52
C TYR A 31 8.47 22.77 6.38
N CYS A 32 7.16 23.03 6.38
CA CYS A 32 6.62 24.39 6.33
C CYS A 32 7.12 25.22 7.52
N GLN A 33 7.07 24.66 8.73
CA GLN A 33 7.57 25.33 9.94
C GLN A 33 9.08 25.56 9.89
N LEU A 34 9.87 24.55 9.48
CA LEU A 34 11.32 24.67 9.39
C LEU A 34 11.75 25.65 8.29
N GLU A 35 11.07 25.66 7.14
CA GLU A 35 11.30 26.60 6.05
C GLU A 35 10.97 28.04 6.48
N GLN A 36 9.90 28.25 7.25
CA GLN A 36 9.59 29.55 7.83
C GLN A 36 10.69 30.02 8.79
N ILE A 37 11.16 29.17 9.71
CA ILE A 37 12.26 29.50 10.62
C ILE A 37 13.52 29.86 9.81
N TYR A 38 13.85 29.05 8.81
CA TYR A 38 15.00 29.30 7.93
C TYR A 38 14.91 30.66 7.23
N GLN A 39 13.75 31.03 6.71
CA GLN A 39 13.52 32.33 6.08
C GLN A 39 13.64 33.48 7.09
N GLU A 40 13.12 33.32 8.31
CA GLU A 40 13.26 34.31 9.39
C GLU A 40 14.74 34.55 9.72
N GLU A 41 15.53 33.48 9.92
CA GLU A 41 16.96 33.60 10.26
C GLU A 41 17.79 34.14 9.09
N ALA A 42 17.45 33.81 7.83
CA ALA A 42 18.12 34.34 6.65
C ALA A 42 17.94 35.87 6.51
N VAL A 43 16.77 36.40 6.88
CA VAL A 43 16.48 37.84 6.82
C VAL A 43 17.07 38.60 8.01
N ARG A 44 17.14 37.98 9.20
CA ARG A 44 17.44 38.67 10.46
C ARG A 44 18.84 39.28 10.55
N GLU A 45 19.84 38.70 9.88
CA GLU A 45 21.23 39.17 9.98
C GLU A 45 21.94 39.31 8.61
N GLY A 46 21.22 39.14 7.49
CA GLY A 46 21.88 38.96 6.19
C GLY A 46 22.90 37.81 6.22
N ALA A 47 22.65 36.84 7.10
CA ALA A 47 23.59 35.76 7.38
C ALA A 47 23.79 34.91 6.11
N PRO A 48 25.01 34.37 5.90
CA PRO A 48 25.22 33.35 4.87
C PRO A 48 24.19 32.23 5.02
N LEU A 49 23.71 31.69 3.89
CA LEU A 49 22.64 30.67 3.86
C LEU A 49 22.96 29.46 4.75
N GLU A 50 24.23 29.09 4.86
CA GLU A 50 24.72 28.01 5.72
C GLU A 50 24.49 28.30 7.21
N ARG A 51 24.76 29.53 7.64
CA ARG A 51 24.54 29.95 9.04
C ARG A 51 23.05 30.04 9.37
N ALA A 52 22.21 30.48 8.42
CA ALA A 52 20.76 30.47 8.59
C ALA A 52 20.21 29.05 8.77
N LEU A 53 20.79 28.06 8.07
CA LEU A 53 20.44 26.64 8.22
C LEU A 53 20.79 26.12 9.62
N GLU A 54 22.00 26.40 10.11
CA GLU A 54 22.43 25.97 11.45
C GLU A 54 21.56 26.57 12.56
N LEU A 55 21.25 27.87 12.46
CA LEU A 55 20.36 28.56 13.40
C LEU A 55 18.93 27.99 13.33
N ALA A 56 18.42 27.72 12.13
CA ALA A 56 17.11 27.11 11.96
C ALA A 56 17.07 25.70 12.57
N LYS A 57 18.11 24.89 12.36
CA LYS A 57 18.23 23.56 12.97
C LYS A 57 18.27 23.65 14.50
N ALA A 58 19.04 24.58 15.06
CA ALA A 58 19.11 24.78 16.50
C ALA A 58 17.76 25.20 17.10
N ARG A 59 17.01 26.07 16.41
CA ARG A 59 15.69 26.55 16.85
C ARG A 59 14.57 25.53 16.62
N PHE A 60 14.70 24.67 15.61
CA PHE A 60 13.77 23.56 15.37
C PHE A 60 13.77 22.54 16.51
N GLY A 61 14.90 22.39 17.20
CA GLY A 61 15.02 21.59 18.42
C GLY A 61 15.63 20.20 18.20
N ALA A 62 15.62 19.39 19.26
CA ALA A 62 16.20 18.05 19.24
C ALA A 62 15.29 17.06 18.46
N PRO A 63 15.82 16.37 17.42
CA PRO A 63 15.06 15.41 16.62
C PRO A 63 14.36 14.32 17.44
N GLU A 64 14.97 13.87 18.54
CA GLU A 64 14.46 12.81 19.40
C GLU A 64 13.21 13.26 20.17
N LEU A 65 13.21 14.47 20.70
CA LEU A 65 12.07 15.04 21.42
C LEU A 65 10.88 15.24 20.48
N LEU A 66 11.12 15.84 19.31
CA LEU A 66 10.08 16.01 18.29
C LEU A 66 9.51 14.66 17.84
N ARG A 67 10.36 13.65 17.66
CA ARG A 67 9.94 12.30 17.29
C ARG A 67 9.02 11.70 18.35
N GLU A 68 9.35 11.83 19.63
CA GLU A 68 8.50 11.37 20.72
C GLU A 68 7.15 12.08 20.74
N GLU A 69 7.13 13.40 20.57
CA GLU A 69 5.90 14.20 20.51
C GLU A 69 5.02 13.76 19.33
N LEU A 70 5.59 13.66 18.13
CA LEU A 70 4.88 13.16 16.95
C LEU A 70 4.34 11.76 17.19
N GLN A 71 5.16 10.86 17.75
CA GLN A 71 4.72 9.49 18.02
C GLN A 71 3.54 9.46 18.98
N ARG A 72 3.49 10.35 19.99
CA ARG A 72 2.35 10.49 20.92
C ARG A 72 1.06 10.95 20.22
N THR A 73 1.16 11.75 19.15
CA THR A 73 -0.02 12.17 18.36
C THR A 73 -0.63 11.04 17.52
N VAL A 74 0.12 9.97 17.23
CA VAL A 74 -0.38 8.84 16.42
C VAL A 74 -1.24 7.91 17.27
N MET A 75 -2.46 7.64 16.82
CA MET A 75 -3.37 6.70 17.48
C MET A 75 -2.80 5.27 17.52
N VAL A 76 -3.06 4.54 18.61
CA VAL A 76 -2.56 3.15 18.77
C VAL A 76 -3.03 2.24 17.64
N SER A 77 -4.29 2.36 17.22
CA SER A 77 -4.83 1.61 16.08
C SER A 77 -4.04 1.85 14.80
N GLU A 78 -3.68 3.10 14.53
CA GLU A 78 -2.88 3.47 13.37
C GLU A 78 -1.46 2.88 13.44
N ARG A 79 -0.84 2.86 14.63
CA ARG A 79 0.47 2.22 14.82
C ARG A 79 0.43 0.74 14.47
N ILE A 80 -0.61 0.03 14.92
CA ILE A 80 -0.82 -1.39 14.61
C ILE A 80 -0.93 -1.60 13.09
N TRP A 81 -1.74 -0.79 12.42
CA TRP A 81 -1.88 -0.85 10.95
C TRP A 81 -0.58 -0.52 10.23
N ALA A 82 0.17 0.47 10.69
CA ALA A 82 1.47 0.82 10.11
C ALA A 82 2.50 -0.31 10.28
N THR A 83 2.53 -0.97 11.44
CA THR A 83 3.39 -2.14 11.67
C THR A 83 2.97 -3.32 10.78
N ALA A 84 1.66 -3.57 10.66
CA ALA A 84 1.15 -4.60 9.76
C ALA A 84 1.54 -4.32 8.29
N ASP A 85 1.35 -3.08 7.80
CA ASP A 85 1.75 -2.68 6.44
C ASP A 85 3.24 -2.91 6.19
N GLN A 86 4.10 -2.56 7.15
CA GLN A 86 5.55 -2.77 7.06
C GLN A 86 5.93 -4.25 6.99
N TRP A 87 5.25 -5.11 7.75
CA TRP A 87 5.56 -6.54 7.80
C TRP A 87 5.00 -7.30 6.58
N PHE A 88 3.77 -6.99 6.18
CA PHE A 88 3.05 -7.78 5.17
C PHE A 88 3.19 -7.22 3.76
N LEU A 89 3.12 -5.90 3.59
CA LEU A 89 2.90 -5.26 2.28
C LEU A 89 4.09 -4.47 1.75
N ARG A 90 5.13 -4.21 2.57
CA ARG A 90 6.30 -3.47 2.11
C ARG A 90 7.36 -4.39 1.49
N ARG A 91 7.67 -4.16 0.22
CA ARG A 91 8.80 -4.81 -0.47
C ARG A 91 10.13 -4.30 0.11
N LYS A 92 11.05 -5.20 0.43
CA LYS A 92 12.43 -4.86 0.80
C LYS A 92 13.20 -4.48 -0.48
N GLU A 93 14.11 -3.51 -0.42
CA GLU A 93 14.80 -2.98 -1.61
C GLU A 93 15.53 -4.10 -2.41
N GLU A 94 16.14 -5.05 -1.70
CA GLU A 94 16.88 -6.17 -2.29
C GLU A 94 15.98 -7.36 -2.70
N GLU A 95 14.70 -7.33 -2.35
CA GLU A 95 13.80 -8.46 -2.59
C GLU A 95 13.33 -8.47 -4.06
N PRO A 96 13.48 -9.59 -4.81
CA PRO A 96 12.98 -9.67 -6.17
C PRO A 96 11.44 -9.60 -6.18
N LEU A 97 10.88 -8.96 -7.22
CA LEU A 97 9.45 -8.69 -7.31
C LEU A 97 8.58 -9.96 -7.19
N VAL A 98 9.02 -11.07 -7.79
CA VAL A 98 8.30 -12.36 -7.72
C VAL A 98 8.24 -12.89 -6.28
N ARG A 99 9.34 -12.83 -5.52
CA ARG A 99 9.37 -13.28 -4.12
C ARG A 99 8.46 -12.42 -3.25
N PHE A 100 8.48 -11.11 -3.47
CA PHE A 100 7.56 -10.19 -2.80
C PHE A 100 6.09 -10.53 -3.11
N ALA A 101 5.74 -10.75 -4.39
CA ALA A 101 4.40 -11.13 -4.79
C ALA A 101 3.95 -12.47 -4.18
N ILE A 102 4.84 -13.47 -4.11
CA ILE A 102 4.55 -14.77 -3.47
C ILE A 102 4.23 -14.56 -1.99
N ARG A 103 5.03 -13.72 -1.30
CA ARG A 103 4.81 -13.42 0.12
C ARG A 103 3.45 -12.74 0.35
N VAL A 104 3.10 -11.75 -0.47
CA VAL A 104 1.80 -11.06 -0.39
C VAL A 104 0.66 -12.05 -0.63
N GLY A 105 0.74 -12.86 -1.70
CA GLY A 105 -0.24 -13.91 -2.00
C GLY A 105 -0.41 -14.89 -0.84
N TRP A 106 0.69 -15.38 -0.27
CA TRP A 106 0.66 -16.25 0.90
C TRP A 106 -0.04 -15.62 2.11
N HIS A 107 0.28 -14.37 2.43
CA HIS A 107 -0.37 -13.67 3.54
C HIS A 107 -1.88 -13.48 3.32
N ILE A 108 -2.30 -13.15 2.10
CA ILE A 108 -3.72 -13.02 1.75
C ILE A 108 -4.42 -14.38 1.89
N GLY A 109 -3.87 -15.44 1.30
CA GLY A 109 -4.46 -16.78 1.40
C GLY A 109 -4.55 -17.27 2.84
N ALA A 110 -3.49 -17.08 3.64
CA ALA A 110 -3.48 -17.44 5.05
C ALA A 110 -4.50 -16.63 5.86
N ALA A 111 -4.65 -15.33 5.58
CA ALA A 111 -5.64 -14.48 6.25
C ALA A 111 -7.08 -14.91 5.91
N VAL A 112 -7.36 -15.23 4.65
CA VAL A 112 -8.66 -15.75 4.20
C VAL A 112 -8.97 -17.08 4.88
N LEU A 113 -8.02 -18.02 4.87
CA LEU A 113 -8.17 -19.32 5.52
C LEU A 113 -8.44 -19.19 7.02
N LEU A 114 -7.67 -18.34 7.70
CA LEU A 114 -7.83 -18.08 9.14
C LEU A 114 -9.21 -17.46 9.42
N TYR A 115 -9.57 -16.41 8.69
CA TYR A 115 -10.82 -15.67 8.91
C TYR A 115 -12.04 -16.56 8.73
N PHE A 116 -12.17 -17.21 7.57
CA PHE A 116 -13.30 -18.08 7.30
C PHE A 116 -13.25 -19.38 8.10
N GLY A 117 -12.06 -19.90 8.42
CA GLY A 117 -11.90 -21.05 9.31
C GLY A 117 -12.43 -20.77 10.72
N VAL A 118 -12.16 -19.58 11.26
CA VAL A 118 -12.70 -19.13 12.56
C VAL A 118 -14.21 -18.92 12.47
N LEU A 119 -14.72 -18.26 11.42
CA LEU A 119 -16.17 -18.08 11.23
C LEU A 119 -16.91 -19.42 11.11
N LEU A 120 -16.36 -20.36 10.35
CA LEU A 120 -16.95 -21.69 10.20
C LEU A 120 -16.92 -22.45 11.53
N SER A 121 -15.79 -22.39 12.24
CA SER A 121 -15.64 -23.05 13.55
C SER A 121 -16.59 -22.48 14.61
N THR A 122 -16.81 -21.17 14.61
CA THR A 122 -17.76 -20.51 15.52
C THR A 122 -19.21 -20.82 15.17
N ALA A 123 -19.56 -20.86 13.88
CA ALA A 123 -20.87 -21.30 13.42
C ALA A 123 -21.16 -22.75 13.83
N LEU A 124 -20.17 -23.64 13.72
CA LEU A 124 -20.30 -25.03 14.16
C LEU A 124 -20.54 -25.17 15.65
N TRP A 125 -19.77 -24.43 16.43
CA TRP A 125 -19.95 -24.40 17.88
C TRP A 125 -21.37 -24.01 18.27
N TRP A 126 -21.97 -23.07 17.51
CA TRP A 126 -23.33 -22.61 17.74
C TRP A 126 -24.40 -23.62 17.31
N HIS A 127 -24.23 -24.25 16.15
CA HIS A 127 -25.26 -25.12 15.56
C HIS A 127 -25.20 -26.58 16.03
N GLN A 128 -24.12 -27.02 16.68
CA GLN A 128 -23.89 -28.42 17.12
C GLN A 128 -23.94 -29.49 16.01
N GLU A 129 -24.16 -29.09 14.76
CA GLU A 129 -24.09 -29.95 13.58
C GLU A 129 -22.65 -30.01 13.05
N GLY A 130 -22.25 -31.12 12.43
CA GLY A 130 -20.96 -31.22 11.75
C GLY A 130 -20.98 -30.48 10.40
N VAL A 131 -19.85 -29.88 9.99
CA VAL A 131 -19.76 -29.29 8.63
C VAL A 131 -19.79 -30.41 7.60
N PRO A 132 -20.58 -30.30 6.53
CA PRO A 132 -20.34 -31.06 5.32
C PRO A 132 -18.89 -30.92 4.84
N ALA A 133 -18.19 -32.03 4.63
CA ALA A 133 -16.83 -32.04 4.07
C ALA A 133 -16.63 -31.13 2.83
N PRO A 134 -17.62 -30.96 1.91
CA PRO A 134 -17.50 -30.04 0.78
C PRO A 134 -17.20 -28.57 1.14
N ILE A 135 -17.65 -28.07 2.30
CA ILE A 135 -17.42 -26.67 2.69
C ILE A 135 -15.94 -26.45 3.06
N TRP A 136 -15.32 -27.41 3.73
CA TRP A 136 -13.88 -27.35 4.02
C TRP A 136 -13.04 -27.41 2.74
N VAL A 137 -13.43 -28.26 1.79
CA VAL A 137 -12.79 -28.32 0.48
C VAL A 137 -12.92 -26.98 -0.25
N TRP A 138 -14.13 -26.39 -0.28
CA TRP A 138 -14.35 -25.07 -0.85
C TRP A 138 -13.48 -24.00 -0.19
N LEU A 139 -13.43 -23.97 1.15
CA LEU A 139 -12.62 -23.00 1.89
C LEU A 139 -11.12 -23.10 1.55
N ILE A 140 -10.59 -24.32 1.46
CA ILE A 140 -9.19 -24.53 1.08
C ILE A 140 -8.94 -24.03 -0.34
N VAL A 141 -9.80 -24.39 -1.29
CA VAL A 141 -9.66 -23.93 -2.67
C VAL A 141 -9.80 -22.41 -2.76
N ALA A 142 -10.74 -21.82 -2.05
CA ALA A 142 -10.93 -20.38 -2.00
C ALA A 142 -9.69 -19.64 -1.47
N SER A 143 -9.09 -20.16 -0.41
CA SER A 143 -7.87 -19.59 0.18
C SER A 143 -6.69 -19.67 -0.80
N VAL A 144 -6.54 -20.80 -1.51
CA VAL A 144 -5.50 -20.97 -2.54
C VAL A 144 -5.73 -20.01 -3.72
N LEU A 145 -6.97 -19.87 -4.19
CA LEU A 145 -7.30 -18.94 -5.27
C LEU A 145 -7.04 -17.49 -4.87
N CYS A 146 -7.44 -17.08 -3.66
CA CYS A 146 -7.10 -15.76 -3.14
C CYS A 146 -5.58 -15.53 -3.05
N ALA A 147 -4.79 -16.56 -2.73
CA ALA A 147 -3.34 -16.45 -2.72
C ALA A 147 -2.75 -16.25 -4.12
N ILE A 148 -3.24 -17.01 -5.10
CA ILE A 148 -2.84 -16.89 -6.51
C ILE A 148 -3.22 -15.51 -7.06
N GLU A 149 -4.44 -15.05 -6.80
CA GLU A 149 -4.90 -13.72 -7.20
C GLU A 149 -4.07 -12.62 -6.54
N GLY A 150 -3.79 -12.72 -5.24
CA GLY A 150 -2.90 -11.80 -4.54
C GLY A 150 -1.51 -11.71 -5.19
N PHE A 151 -0.96 -12.85 -5.62
CA PHE A 151 0.30 -12.90 -6.37
C PHE A 151 0.19 -12.21 -7.74
N VAL A 152 -0.81 -12.58 -8.55
CA VAL A 152 -1.01 -12.06 -9.91
C VAL A 152 -1.25 -10.55 -9.88
N LEU A 153 -2.18 -10.08 -9.05
CA LEU A 153 -2.50 -8.65 -8.92
C LEU A 153 -1.30 -7.84 -8.43
N THR A 154 -0.48 -8.40 -7.52
CA THR A 154 0.75 -7.73 -7.07
C THR A 154 1.75 -7.58 -8.21
N LEU A 155 1.94 -8.62 -9.04
CA LEU A 155 2.81 -8.54 -10.21
C LEU A 155 2.29 -7.53 -11.23
N LEU A 156 1.04 -7.69 -11.69
CA LEU A 156 0.42 -6.80 -12.68
C LEU A 156 0.42 -5.35 -12.19
N GLY A 157 0.13 -5.12 -10.91
CA GLY A 157 0.11 -3.80 -10.31
C GLY A 157 1.49 -3.13 -10.31
N ASN A 158 2.54 -3.87 -9.93
CA ASN A 158 3.91 -3.34 -9.98
C ASN A 158 4.37 -3.06 -11.42
N TYR A 159 4.07 -3.96 -12.36
CA TYR A 159 4.37 -3.72 -13.78
C TYR A 159 3.63 -2.49 -14.32
N ALA A 160 2.34 -2.36 -14.02
CA ALA A 160 1.54 -1.21 -14.43
C ALA A 160 2.06 0.10 -13.81
N LEU A 161 2.39 0.11 -12.51
CA LEU A 161 2.94 1.28 -11.81
C LEU A 161 4.28 1.77 -12.40
N ASN A 162 5.12 0.84 -12.86
CA ASN A 162 6.40 1.17 -13.50
C ASN A 162 6.24 1.84 -14.90
N ASN A 163 5.04 1.79 -15.49
CA ASN A 163 4.74 2.42 -16.78
C ASN A 163 4.09 3.81 -16.65
N PHE A 164 4.01 4.35 -15.43
CA PHE A 164 3.66 5.74 -15.24
C PHE A 164 4.89 6.62 -15.41
N GLU A 165 4.71 7.68 -16.20
CA GLU A 165 5.62 8.81 -16.30
C GLU A 165 5.23 9.84 -15.26
N TRP A 166 6.24 10.32 -14.55
CA TRP A 166 6.06 11.20 -13.41
C TRP A 166 6.60 12.58 -13.77
N THR A 167 5.74 13.58 -13.72
CA THR A 167 6.16 14.98 -13.72
C THR A 167 6.02 15.54 -12.32
N GLU A 168 6.67 16.68 -12.02
CA GLU A 168 6.61 17.29 -10.68
C GLU A 168 5.18 17.55 -10.19
N ARG A 169 4.23 17.76 -11.10
CA ARG A 169 2.84 18.13 -10.79
C ARG A 169 1.80 17.10 -11.18
N ASP A 170 2.13 16.14 -12.05
CA ASP A 170 1.13 15.28 -12.67
C ASP A 170 1.63 13.85 -12.99
N VAL A 171 0.69 12.91 -12.98
CA VAL A 171 0.89 11.51 -13.37
C VAL A 171 0.45 11.35 -14.82
N ARG A 172 1.36 10.96 -15.70
CA ARG A 172 1.01 10.62 -17.10
C ARG A 172 1.20 9.13 -17.33
N LEU A 173 0.31 8.54 -18.12
CA LEU A 173 0.46 7.17 -18.58
C LEU A 173 1.42 7.16 -19.77
N ALA A 174 2.63 6.62 -19.58
CA ALA A 174 3.61 6.50 -20.67
C ALA A 174 3.10 5.54 -21.76
N ARG A 175 2.42 4.47 -21.32
CA ARG A 175 1.94 3.38 -22.16
C ARG A 175 0.49 3.01 -21.81
N PRO A 176 -0.50 3.81 -22.25
CA PRO A 176 -1.90 3.61 -21.87
C PRO A 176 -2.47 2.25 -22.31
N MET A 177 -2.06 1.73 -23.48
CA MET A 177 -2.50 0.42 -23.97
C MET A 177 -1.98 -0.73 -23.10
N LEU A 178 -0.76 -0.61 -22.59
CA LEU A 178 -0.20 -1.60 -21.67
C LEU A 178 -0.94 -1.58 -20.32
N PHE A 179 -1.24 -0.38 -19.80
CA PHE A 179 -2.04 -0.22 -18.58
C PHE A 179 -3.45 -0.82 -18.72
N LEU A 180 -4.11 -0.56 -19.85
CA LEU A 180 -5.41 -1.17 -20.18
C LEU A 180 -5.30 -2.69 -20.24
N GLY A 181 -4.27 -3.21 -20.93
CA GLY A 181 -4.00 -4.65 -21.03
C GLY A 181 -3.79 -5.30 -19.66
N MET A 182 -3.00 -4.69 -18.78
CA MET A 182 -2.78 -5.20 -17.41
C MET A 182 -4.07 -5.18 -16.58
N SER A 183 -4.91 -4.16 -16.76
CA SER A 183 -6.21 -4.07 -16.07
C SER A 183 -7.22 -5.11 -16.57
N LEU A 184 -7.22 -5.39 -17.88
CA LEU A 184 -8.01 -6.47 -18.48
C LEU A 184 -7.52 -7.85 -18.01
N LEU A 185 -6.20 -8.07 -17.96
CA LEU A 185 -5.62 -9.31 -17.45
C LEU A 185 -5.96 -9.55 -15.97
N ALA A 186 -5.93 -8.49 -15.15
CA ALA A 186 -6.36 -8.57 -13.75
C ALA A 186 -7.84 -8.97 -13.62
N GLY A 187 -8.72 -8.33 -14.40
CA GLY A 187 -10.14 -8.68 -14.40
C GLY A 187 -10.41 -10.09 -14.93
N LEU A 188 -9.68 -10.54 -15.95
CA LEU A 188 -9.78 -11.90 -16.48
C LEU A 188 -9.33 -12.95 -15.45
N SER A 189 -8.24 -12.69 -14.71
CA SER A 189 -7.79 -13.57 -13.62
C SER A 189 -8.87 -13.71 -12.55
N MET A 190 -9.38 -12.59 -12.02
CA MET A 190 -10.42 -12.58 -10.99
C MET A 190 -11.72 -13.24 -11.48
N GLY A 191 -12.15 -12.97 -12.72
CA GLY A 191 -13.31 -13.61 -13.32
C GLY A 191 -13.14 -15.13 -13.43
N ALA A 192 -11.96 -15.61 -13.85
CA ALA A 192 -11.68 -17.04 -13.94
C ALA A 192 -11.66 -17.71 -12.56
N ALA A 193 -11.07 -17.07 -11.56
CA ALA A 193 -11.08 -17.54 -10.17
C ALA A 193 -12.53 -17.65 -9.63
N GLU A 194 -13.38 -16.66 -9.90
CA GLU A 194 -14.78 -16.68 -9.45
C GLU A 194 -15.61 -17.77 -10.16
N VAL A 195 -15.44 -17.97 -11.47
CA VAL A 195 -16.11 -19.06 -12.19
C VAL A 195 -15.70 -20.41 -11.62
N LEU A 196 -14.42 -20.59 -11.30
CA LEU A 196 -13.93 -21.81 -10.67
C LEU A 196 -14.54 -22.03 -9.28
N GLN A 197 -14.67 -20.97 -8.49
CA GLN A 197 -15.34 -21.01 -7.18
C GLN A 197 -16.80 -21.45 -7.31
N ILE A 198 -17.55 -20.80 -8.21
CA ILE A 198 -18.96 -21.13 -8.42
C ILE A 198 -19.08 -22.56 -8.93
N TYR A 199 -18.20 -23.01 -9.84
CA TYR A 199 -18.20 -24.39 -10.31
C TYR A 199 -17.97 -25.39 -9.18
N ILE A 200 -17.10 -25.09 -8.21
CA ILE A 200 -16.85 -25.98 -7.06
C ILE A 200 -18.05 -26.04 -6.12
N VAL A 201 -18.71 -24.92 -5.88
CA VAL A 201 -19.87 -24.85 -4.95
C VAL A 201 -21.14 -25.37 -5.61
N ALA A 202 -21.45 -24.88 -6.80
CA ALA A 202 -22.71 -25.11 -7.49
C ALA A 202 -22.66 -26.33 -8.42
N GLY A 203 -21.48 -26.71 -8.92
CA GLY A 203 -21.17 -27.90 -9.74
C GLY A 203 -22.30 -28.36 -10.67
N ARG A 204 -23.19 -29.19 -10.12
CA ARG A 204 -24.36 -29.76 -10.81
C ARG A 204 -25.40 -28.75 -11.31
N PHE A 205 -25.42 -27.53 -10.77
CA PHE A 205 -26.38 -26.48 -11.11
C PHE A 205 -25.78 -25.41 -12.03
N TRP A 206 -24.49 -25.48 -12.34
CA TRP A 206 -23.86 -24.54 -13.25
C TRP A 206 -24.17 -24.92 -14.70
N HIS A 207 -24.92 -24.08 -15.39
CA HIS A 207 -25.11 -24.17 -16.83
C HIS A 207 -24.07 -23.32 -17.57
N ALA A 208 -23.52 -23.86 -18.65
CA ALA A 208 -22.52 -23.18 -19.49
C ALA A 208 -23.03 -21.87 -20.13
N SER A 209 -24.32 -21.55 -20.00
CA SER A 209 -24.93 -20.29 -20.41
C SER A 209 -24.74 -19.14 -19.40
N TYR A 210 -24.25 -19.38 -18.18
CA TYR A 210 -24.04 -18.35 -17.15
C TYR A 210 -22.75 -17.54 -17.38
N TRP A 211 -22.66 -16.87 -18.51
CA TRP A 211 -21.55 -15.93 -18.80
C TRP A 211 -21.72 -14.59 -18.08
N ASP A 212 -22.95 -14.23 -17.70
CA ASP A 212 -23.24 -12.91 -17.12
C ASP A 212 -22.44 -12.62 -15.83
N PRO A 213 -22.35 -13.54 -14.84
CA PRO A 213 -21.55 -13.30 -13.63
C PRO A 213 -20.07 -13.13 -13.94
N PHE A 214 -19.53 -13.89 -14.91
CA PHE A 214 -18.14 -13.78 -15.33
C PHE A 214 -17.86 -12.41 -15.96
N LEU A 215 -18.70 -11.98 -16.91
CA LEU A 215 -18.53 -10.70 -17.59
C LEU A 215 -18.65 -9.53 -16.61
N LEU A 216 -19.57 -9.62 -15.65
CA LEU A 216 -19.73 -8.61 -14.61
C LEU A 216 -18.49 -8.51 -13.71
N VAL A 217 -18.00 -9.64 -13.19
CA VAL A 217 -16.82 -9.69 -12.31
C VAL A 217 -15.58 -9.21 -13.06
N LEU A 218 -15.40 -9.63 -14.31
CA LEU A 218 -14.30 -9.18 -15.16
C LEU A 218 -14.33 -7.67 -15.34
N ALA A 219 -15.46 -7.11 -15.78
CA ALA A 219 -15.58 -5.68 -16.04
C ALA A 219 -15.37 -4.85 -14.77
N MET A 220 -16.03 -5.22 -13.66
CA MET A 220 -15.88 -4.53 -12.38
C MET A 220 -14.45 -4.59 -11.86
N SER A 221 -13.83 -5.77 -11.89
CA SER A 221 -12.48 -5.97 -11.37
C SER A 221 -11.44 -5.21 -12.20
N SER A 222 -11.57 -5.19 -13.52
CA SER A 222 -10.71 -4.39 -14.39
C SER A 222 -10.80 -2.89 -14.08
N VAL A 223 -12.01 -2.37 -13.89
CA VAL A 223 -12.23 -0.95 -13.56
C VAL A 223 -11.68 -0.61 -12.19
N ILE A 224 -12.01 -1.42 -11.16
CA ILE A 224 -11.54 -1.21 -9.79
C ILE A 224 -10.01 -1.25 -9.75
N PHE A 225 -9.40 -2.23 -10.39
CA PHE A 225 -7.94 -2.35 -10.46
C PHE A 225 -7.30 -1.12 -11.12
N ALA A 226 -7.83 -0.66 -12.26
CA ALA A 226 -7.35 0.54 -12.94
C ALA A 226 -7.47 1.79 -12.04
N VAL A 227 -8.61 1.97 -11.37
CA VAL A 227 -8.84 3.10 -10.47
C VAL A 227 -7.88 3.07 -9.28
N VAL A 228 -7.71 1.91 -8.64
CA VAL A 228 -6.80 1.73 -7.50
C VAL A 228 -5.36 2.05 -7.92
N LEU A 229 -4.90 1.56 -9.07
CA LEU A 229 -3.56 1.85 -9.57
C LEU A 229 -3.36 3.34 -9.90
N TYR A 230 -4.35 3.98 -10.51
CA TYR A 230 -4.29 5.41 -10.81
C TYR A 230 -4.23 6.25 -9.52
N LEU A 231 -5.08 5.95 -8.54
CA LEU A 231 -5.06 6.63 -7.24
C LEU A 231 -3.75 6.38 -6.50
N ARG A 232 -3.25 5.14 -6.54
CA ARG A 232 -1.96 4.78 -5.95
C ARG A 232 -0.82 5.55 -6.59
N ALA A 233 -0.80 5.63 -7.93
CA ALA A 233 0.20 6.39 -8.64
C ALA A 233 0.15 7.88 -8.24
N ARG A 234 -1.05 8.47 -8.25
CA ARG A 234 -1.25 9.86 -7.85
C ARG A 234 -0.77 10.16 -6.42
N GLN A 235 -0.99 9.23 -5.49
CA GLN A 235 -0.45 9.34 -4.13
C GLN A 235 1.08 9.30 -4.13
N ASP A 236 1.69 8.36 -4.86
CA ASP A 236 3.14 8.16 -4.90
C ASP A 236 3.93 9.38 -5.42
N ILE A 237 3.32 10.25 -6.25
CA ILE A 237 3.93 11.56 -6.61
C ILE A 237 4.30 12.37 -5.37
N ARG A 238 3.38 12.50 -4.41
CA ARG A 238 3.61 13.33 -3.22
C ARG A 238 4.67 12.73 -2.31
N PHE A 239 4.80 11.40 -2.31
CA PHE A 239 5.80 10.69 -1.51
C PHE A 239 7.20 10.71 -2.12
N ARG A 240 7.30 10.83 -3.45
CA ARG A 240 8.56 10.61 -4.16
C ARG A 240 9.69 11.53 -3.71
N PRO A 241 9.51 12.87 -3.59
CA PRO A 241 10.58 13.76 -3.14
C PRO A 241 11.16 13.33 -1.80
N TRP A 242 10.31 12.90 -0.86
CA TRP A 242 10.70 12.43 0.47
C TRP A 242 11.41 11.08 0.45
N SER A 243 10.98 10.17 -0.42
CA SER A 243 11.55 8.82 -0.52
C SER A 243 12.96 8.80 -1.13
N GLN A 244 13.30 9.80 -1.94
CA GLN A 244 14.61 9.92 -2.60
C GLN A 244 15.68 10.51 -1.69
N ILE A 245 15.30 11.05 -0.53
CA ILE A 245 16.24 11.65 0.42
C ILE A 245 17.06 10.54 1.09
N LYS A 246 18.36 10.55 0.77
CA LYS A 246 19.35 9.79 1.52
C LYS A 246 19.62 10.52 2.83
N LEU A 247 19.34 9.84 3.92
CA LEU A 247 19.81 10.28 5.24
C LEU A 247 21.29 9.93 5.32
N GLN A 248 22.10 10.87 5.80
CA GLN A 248 23.47 10.54 6.19
C GLN A 248 23.37 9.51 7.32
N ALA A 249 24.09 8.39 7.20
CA ALA A 249 24.13 7.39 8.25
C ALA A 249 24.73 8.05 9.51
N GLU A 250 23.99 7.98 10.62
CA GLU A 250 24.50 8.29 11.95
C GLU A 250 25.56 7.26 12.37
#